data_AF-A0A7L0Y1D7-F1
#
_entry.id   AF-A0A7L0Y1D7-F1
#
_cell.length_a   1.000
_cell.length_b   1.000
_cell.length_c   1.000
_cell.angle_alpha   90.00
_cell.angle_beta   90.00
_cell.angle_gamma   90.00
#
_symmetry.space_group_name_H-M   'P 1'
#
loop_
_entity.id
_entity.type
_entity.pdbx_description
1 polymer ?
#
loop_
_entity_poly.entity_id
_entity_poly.type
_entity_poly.pdbx_seq_one_letter_code
_entity_poly.pdbx_strand_id
1 'polypeptide(L)'
;LNDSPAQYMLTLSGTLRSPKLDFHPPFLMLMPVPLGVKTEAVITIIPRDFLRQSRIRARLPELELADGTKTCPFSVQFPEGRNIVLSSDGTTNELTCRISFRSSKPMSFLGEMLFIDEEDN
;
A
#
# COMPACT_ATOMS: atom_id res chain seq x y z
N LEU A 1 -35.47 -56.01 -10.73
CA LEU A 1 -34.08 -55.54 -10.91
C LEU A 1 -34.16 -54.04 -11.15
N ASN A 2 -34.05 -53.23 -10.09
CA ASN A 2 -34.07 -51.77 -10.21
C ASN A 2 -32.64 -51.25 -10.03
N ASP A 3 -31.88 -51.25 -11.13
CA ASP A 3 -30.56 -50.61 -11.23
C ASP A 3 -30.73 -49.13 -11.54
N SER A 4 -31.07 -48.33 -10.53
CA SER A 4 -30.96 -46.87 -10.61
C SER A 4 -29.65 -46.48 -9.93
N PRO A 5 -28.60 -46.06 -10.65
CA PRO A 5 -27.34 -45.67 -10.02
C PRO A 5 -27.63 -44.45 -9.14
N ALA A 6 -27.27 -44.53 -7.85
CA ALA A 6 -27.39 -43.41 -6.92
C ALA A 6 -26.65 -42.20 -7.52
N GLN A 7 -27.40 -41.15 -7.87
CA GLN A 7 -26.82 -39.93 -8.41
C GLN A 7 -26.07 -39.21 -7.29
N TYR A 8 -24.75 -39.30 -7.29
CA TYR A 8 -23.90 -38.54 -6.37
C TYR A 8 -23.86 -37.08 -6.85
N MET A 9 -24.66 -36.21 -6.23
CA MET A 9 -24.66 -34.79 -6.52
C MET A 9 -23.59 -34.11 -5.67
N LEU A 10 -22.53 -33.64 -6.31
CA LEU A 10 -21.47 -32.86 -5.67
C LEU A 10 -21.72 -31.37 -5.87
N THR A 11 -21.84 -30.63 -4.77
CA THR A 11 -21.93 -29.16 -4.80
C THR A 11 -20.54 -28.59 -4.57
N LEU A 12 -20.04 -27.82 -5.54
CA LEU A 12 -18.76 -27.13 -5.47
C LEU A 12 -18.99 -25.66 -5.10
N SER A 13 -18.13 -25.11 -4.25
CA SER A 13 -18.09 -23.68 -3.93
C SER A 13 -16.64 -23.20 -3.77
N GLY A 14 -16.42 -21.91 -3.95
CA GLY A 14 -15.11 -21.28 -3.80
C GLY A 14 -15.24 -19.78 -3.53
N THR A 15 -14.20 -19.18 -2.97
CA THR A 15 -14.13 -17.74 -2.72
C THR A 15 -12.77 -17.23 -3.19
N LEU A 16 -12.79 -16.26 -4.10
CA LEU A 16 -11.59 -15.53 -4.51
C LEU A 16 -11.44 -14.32 -3.61
N ARG A 17 -10.22 -14.11 -3.09
CA ARG A 17 -9.86 -12.89 -2.36
C ARG A 17 -8.94 -12.05 -3.24
N SER A 18 -9.22 -10.76 -3.30
CA SER A 18 -8.33 -9.81 -3.98
C SER A 18 -7.17 -9.45 -3.04
N PRO A 19 -5.94 -9.26 -3.56
CA PRO A 19 -4.86 -8.68 -2.80
C PRO A 19 -5.27 -7.33 -2.19
N LYS A 20 -4.83 -7.05 -0.96
CA LYS A 20 -5.12 -5.81 -0.24
C LYS A 20 -3.93 -5.37 0.59
N LEU A 21 -3.80 -4.06 0.78
CA LEU A 21 -2.81 -3.46 1.67
C LEU A 21 -3.53 -2.77 2.83
N ASP A 22 -3.20 -3.18 4.06
CA ASP A 22 -3.55 -2.44 5.26
C ASP A 22 -2.36 -1.58 5.71
N PHE A 23 -2.64 -0.51 6.47
CA PHE A 23 -1.62 0.45 6.91
C PHE A 23 -1.70 0.70 8.42
N HIS A 24 -0.54 0.79 9.07
CA HIS A 24 -0.41 1.18 10.46
C HIS A 24 0.66 2.26 10.66
N PRO A 25 0.30 3.48 11.12
CA PRO A 25 -1.07 3.97 11.30
C PRO A 25 -1.86 4.07 9.98
N PRO A 26 -3.21 4.09 10.02
CA PRO A 26 -4.05 4.14 8.81
C PRO A 26 -4.06 5.52 8.12
N PHE A 27 -3.62 6.56 8.81
CA PHE A 27 -3.44 7.91 8.26
C PHE A 27 -2.26 8.60 8.97
N LEU A 28 -1.69 9.60 8.31
CA LEU A 28 -0.62 10.42 8.85
C LEU A 28 -1.08 11.85 9.05
N MET A 29 -0.85 12.38 10.25
CA MET A 29 -0.88 13.82 10.52
C MET A 29 0.53 14.29 10.80
N LEU A 30 1.07 15.09 9.89
CA LEU A 30 2.38 15.70 10.08
C LEU A 30 2.20 17.00 10.88
N MET A 31 2.94 17.12 11.98
CA MET A 31 2.96 18.36 12.76
C MET A 31 3.55 19.49 11.92
N PRO A 32 3.14 20.75 12.14
CA PRO A 32 3.77 21.90 11.51
C PRO A 32 5.29 21.89 11.75
N VAL A 33 6.07 22.07 10.70
CA VAL A 33 7.55 22.09 10.75
C VAL A 33 8.09 23.33 10.06
N PRO A 34 9.30 23.81 10.43
CA PRO A 34 9.94 24.93 9.76
C PRO A 34 10.18 24.65 8.27
N LEU A 35 10.22 25.73 7.47
CA LEU A 35 10.52 25.63 6.04
C LEU A 35 11.93 25.06 5.83
N GLY A 36 12.07 24.23 4.80
CA GLY A 36 13.32 23.61 4.41
C GLY A 36 13.81 22.51 5.35
N VAL A 37 13.10 22.22 6.45
CA VAL A 37 13.42 21.12 7.37
C VAL A 37 12.73 19.85 6.90
N LYS A 38 13.48 18.75 6.86
CA LYS A 38 12.93 17.42 6.56
C LYS A 38 12.28 16.87 7.83
N THR A 39 11.03 16.45 7.72
CA THR A 39 10.33 15.67 8.74
C THR A 39 10.01 14.29 8.20
N GLU A 40 9.86 13.31 9.09
CA GLU A 40 9.67 11.91 8.72
C GLU A 40 8.59 11.28 9.57
N ALA A 41 7.83 10.39 8.94
CA ALA A 41 6.89 9.48 9.57
C ALA A 41 7.18 8.07 9.07
N VAL A 42 6.93 7.08 9.92
CA VAL A 42 7.10 5.67 9.59
C VAL A 42 5.74 5.01 9.63
N ILE A 43 5.41 4.26 8.58
CA ILE A 43 4.24 3.41 8.52
C ILE A 43 4.67 1.97 8.29
N THR A 44 3.83 1.05 8.73
CA THR A 44 3.89 -0.37 8.39
C THR A 44 2.81 -0.65 7.34
N ILE A 45 3.20 -1.27 6.24
CA ILE A 45 2.30 -1.79 5.22
C ILE A 45 2.15 -3.28 5.46
N ILE A 46 0.90 -3.73 5.55
CA ILE A 46 0.52 -5.11 5.91
C ILE A 46 -0.20 -5.71 4.70
N PRO A 47 0.50 -6.48 3.84
CA PRO A 47 -0.13 -7.12 2.70
C PRO A 47 -1.04 -8.27 3.13
N ARG A 48 -2.15 -8.45 2.41
CA ARG A 48 -3.13 -9.52 2.65
C ARG A 48 -3.59 -10.12 1.34
N ASP A 49 -3.87 -11.42 1.38
CA ASP A 49 -4.45 -12.18 0.27
C ASP A 49 -3.62 -12.12 -1.04
N PHE A 50 -2.31 -11.83 -0.95
CA PHE A 50 -1.40 -11.97 -2.09
C PHE A 50 -1.11 -13.44 -2.36
N LEU A 51 -1.20 -13.86 -3.63
CA LEU A 51 -0.98 -15.25 -4.05
C LEU A 51 0.39 -15.47 -4.72
N ARG A 52 1.11 -14.39 -5.00
CA ARG A 52 2.46 -14.41 -5.56
C ARG A 52 3.34 -13.38 -4.87
N GLN A 53 4.64 -13.48 -5.10
CA GLN A 53 5.55 -12.38 -4.79
C GLN A 53 5.19 -11.17 -5.65
N SER A 54 5.10 -10.00 -5.01
CA SER A 54 4.78 -8.73 -5.66
C SER A 54 5.72 -7.62 -5.18
N ARG A 55 5.91 -6.59 -6.00
CA ARG A 55 6.72 -5.43 -5.62
C ARG A 55 5.88 -4.16 -5.55
N ILE A 56 5.94 -3.46 -4.42
CA ILE A 56 5.17 -2.24 -4.20
C ILE A 56 5.94 -0.99 -4.65
N ARG A 57 5.23 -0.03 -5.22
CA ARG A 57 5.68 1.35 -5.46
C ARG A 57 4.67 2.33 -4.89
N ALA A 58 5.15 3.51 -4.47
CA ALA A 58 4.28 4.60 -4.06
C ALA A 58 4.14 5.62 -5.21
N ARG A 59 2.91 6.02 -5.53
CA ARG A 59 2.62 7.23 -6.29
C ARG A 59 2.39 8.36 -5.31
N LEU A 60 3.30 9.33 -5.33
CA LEU A 60 3.28 10.49 -4.45
C LEU A 60 2.33 11.55 -5.02
N PRO A 61 1.62 12.30 -4.17
CA PRO A 61 0.77 13.38 -4.63
C PRO A 61 1.60 14.52 -5.24
N GLU A 62 1.17 14.99 -6.41
CA GLU A 62 1.64 16.23 -7.00
C GLU A 62 0.75 17.38 -6.51
N LEU A 63 1.36 18.47 -6.06
CA LEU A 63 0.66 19.65 -5.57
C LEU A 63 0.91 20.85 -6.46
N GLU A 64 -0.13 21.64 -6.68
CA GLU A 64 -0.03 22.93 -7.35
C GLU A 64 0.02 24.06 -6.32
N LEU A 65 1.03 24.90 -6.43
CA LEU A 65 1.19 26.10 -5.61
C LEU A 65 0.33 27.25 -6.16
N ALA A 66 0.17 28.32 -5.36
CA ALA A 66 -0.59 29.50 -5.77
C ALA A 66 -0.04 30.20 -7.03
N ASP A 67 1.23 30.00 -7.36
CA ASP A 67 1.89 30.50 -8.57
C ASP A 67 1.74 29.55 -9.78
N GLY A 68 0.95 28.48 -9.66
CA GLY A 68 0.75 27.46 -10.69
C GLY A 68 1.89 26.43 -10.79
N THR A 69 2.93 26.55 -9.95
CA THR A 69 4.06 25.62 -9.97
C THR A 69 3.66 24.28 -9.36
N LYS A 70 3.91 23.19 -10.08
CA LYS A 70 3.76 21.83 -9.57
C LYS A 70 4.97 21.39 -8.74
N THR A 71 4.73 20.77 -7.60
CA THR A 71 5.76 20.30 -6.68
C THR A 71 5.34 19.01 -5.97
N CYS A 72 6.32 18.22 -5.53
CA CYS A 72 6.10 17.06 -4.66
C CYS A 72 6.98 17.22 -3.42
N PRO A 73 6.43 17.63 -2.27
CA PRO A 73 7.20 17.82 -1.03
C PRO A 73 7.45 16.49 -0.31
N PHE A 74 6.93 15.38 -0.83
CA PHE A 74 7.03 14.06 -0.23
C PHE A 74 8.13 13.22 -0.89
N SER A 75 8.71 12.32 -0.10
CA SER A 75 9.52 11.21 -0.62
C SER A 75 9.33 9.97 0.24
N VAL A 76 9.55 8.79 -0.33
CA VAL A 76 9.39 7.51 0.37
C VAL A 76 10.66 6.69 0.31
N GLN A 77 10.92 5.92 1.37
CA GLN A 77 12.00 4.96 1.45
C GLN A 77 11.49 3.66 2.07
N PHE A 78 11.99 2.54 1.56
CA PHE A 78 11.70 1.19 2.06
C PHE A 78 13.03 0.61 2.58
N PRO A 79 13.36 0.80 3.87
CA PRO A 79 14.68 0.45 4.39
C PRO A 79 14.99 -1.04 4.25
N GLU A 80 14.00 -1.91 4.44
CA GLU A 80 14.10 -3.36 4.34
C GLU A 80 13.74 -3.88 2.93
N GLY A 81 13.48 -2.97 1.99
CA GLY A 81 13.02 -3.31 0.65
C GLY A 81 11.49 -3.28 0.50
N ARG A 82 11.04 -3.46 -0.74
CA ARG A 82 9.64 -3.22 -1.17
C ARG A 82 8.97 -4.45 -1.80
N ASN A 83 9.51 -5.64 -1.52
CA ASN A 83 9.00 -6.90 -2.03
C ASN A 83 8.10 -7.55 -0.98
N ILE A 84 6.88 -7.86 -1.38
CA ILE A 84 5.97 -8.74 -0.66
C ILE A 84 6.39 -10.17 -0.99
N VAL A 85 6.91 -10.87 0.00
CA VAL A 85 7.39 -12.25 -0.05
C VAL A 85 6.39 -13.13 0.68
N LEU A 86 6.06 -14.27 0.07
CA LEU A 86 5.21 -15.28 0.65
C LEU A 86 6.04 -16.28 1.44
N SER A 87 5.65 -16.46 2.70
CA SER A 87 6.14 -17.53 3.56
C SER A 87 5.49 -18.86 3.20
N SER A 88 6.14 -19.96 3.57
CA SER A 88 5.63 -21.32 3.32
C SER A 88 4.29 -21.62 4.00
N ASP A 89 3.93 -20.85 5.04
CA ASP A 89 2.65 -20.92 5.75
C ASP A 89 1.53 -20.08 5.10
N GLY A 90 1.82 -19.44 3.95
CA GLY A 90 0.88 -18.58 3.24
C GLY A 90 0.74 -17.16 3.80
N THR A 91 1.55 -16.79 4.80
CA THR A 91 1.63 -15.41 5.29
C THR A 91 2.51 -14.54 4.40
N THR A 92 2.32 -13.23 4.46
CA THR A 92 3.20 -12.27 3.79
C THR A 92 3.99 -11.46 4.82
N ASN A 93 5.18 -11.01 4.46
CA ASN A 93 5.94 -10.10 5.30
C ASN A 93 5.30 -8.70 5.32
N GLU A 94 5.42 -8.03 6.46
CA GLU A 94 5.15 -6.60 6.57
C GLU A 94 6.30 -5.79 5.95
N LEU A 95 5.99 -4.58 5.48
CA LEU A 95 6.96 -3.65 4.92
C LEU A 95 6.99 -2.36 5.73
N THR A 96 8.18 -1.91 6.13
CA THR A 96 8.33 -0.56 6.68
C THR A 96 8.45 0.45 5.53
N CYS A 97 7.66 1.51 5.59
CA CYS A 97 7.78 2.65 4.69
C CYS A 97 8.04 3.92 5.49
N ARG A 98 9.17 4.58 5.20
CA ARG A 98 9.52 5.88 5.76
C ARG A 98 9.10 6.96 4.78
N ILE A 99 8.10 7.73 5.17
CA ILE A 99 7.59 8.89 4.44
C ILE A 99 8.28 10.13 4.97
N SER A 100 8.84 10.93 4.07
CA SER A 100 9.48 12.20 4.40
C SER A 100 8.72 13.35 3.77
N PHE A 101 8.64 14.48 4.48
CA PHE A 101 8.11 15.73 3.98
C PHE A 101 9.13 16.86 4.12
N ARG A 102 9.26 17.69 3.08
CA ARG A 102 10.07 18.90 3.08
C ARG A 102 9.51 19.90 2.08
N SER A 103 9.27 21.13 2.52
CA SER A 103 8.86 22.22 1.63
C SER A 103 9.68 23.48 1.87
N SER A 104 10.03 24.20 0.81
CA SER A 104 10.65 25.53 0.89
C SER A 104 9.63 26.67 1.00
N LYS A 105 8.34 26.39 0.83
CA LYS A 105 7.24 27.36 0.87
C LYS A 105 6.15 26.92 1.86
N PRO A 106 5.46 27.85 2.54
CA PRO A 106 4.32 27.51 3.39
C PRO A 106 3.25 26.79 2.57
N MET A 107 2.73 25.68 3.09
CA MET A 107 1.68 24.91 2.43
C MET A 107 0.84 24.12 3.43
N SER A 108 -0.40 23.83 3.04
CA SER A 108 -1.29 22.88 3.71
C SER A 108 -1.76 21.87 2.67
N PHE A 109 -1.81 20.60 3.05
CA PHE A 109 -2.19 19.52 2.14
C PHE A 109 -3.04 18.47 2.86
N LEU A 110 -4.12 18.07 2.21
CA LEU A 110 -4.91 16.89 2.54
C LEU A 110 -5.09 16.10 1.24
N GLY A 111 -4.72 14.83 1.26
CA GLY A 111 -4.84 13.96 0.10
C GLY A 111 -4.25 12.60 0.36
N GLU A 112 -4.13 11.82 -0.71
CA GLU A 112 -3.77 10.41 -0.65
C GLU A 112 -2.40 10.14 -1.25
N MET A 113 -1.72 9.13 -0.72
CA MET A 113 -0.54 8.51 -1.31
C MET A 113 -0.94 7.09 -1.69
N LEU A 114 -0.84 6.75 -2.98
CA LEU A 114 -1.26 5.45 -3.48
C LEU A 114 -0.09 4.47 -3.43
N PHE A 115 -0.28 3.33 -2.81
CA PHE A 115 0.64 2.20 -2.87
C PHE A 115 0.06 1.15 -3.79
N ILE A 116 0.81 0.79 -4.82
CA ILE A 116 0.36 -0.10 -5.89
C ILE A 116 1.42 -1.15 -6.19
N ASP A 117 0.97 -2.30 -6.67
CA ASP A 117 1.87 -3.37 -7.13
C ASP A 117 2.22 -3.25 -8.62
N GLU A 118 2.80 -4.32 -9.18
CA GLU A 118 3.20 -4.40 -10.58
C GLU A 118 2.03 -4.61 -11.54
N GLU A 119 0.85 -4.99 -11.04
CA GLU A 119 -0.38 -5.11 -11.82
C GLU A 119 -1.28 -3.86 -11.70
N ASP A 120 -0.79 -2.81 -11.04
CA ASP A 120 -1.56 -1.60 -10.71
C ASP A 120 -2.81 -1.89 -9.85
N ASN A 121 -2.73 -2.93 -9.00
CA ASN A 121 -3.68 -3.15 -7.90
C ASN A 121 -3.52 -2.12 -6.78
#